data_AF-A0A431PU03-F1
#
_entry.id   AF-A0A431PU03-F1
#
_cell.length_a   1.000
_cell.length_b   1.000
_cell.length_c   1.000
_cell.angle_alpha   90.00
_cell.angle_beta   90.00
_cell.angle_gamma   90.00
#
_symmetry.space_group_name_H-M   'P 1'
#
loop_
_entity.id
_entity.type
_entity.pdbx_description
1 polymer ?
#
loop_
_entity_poly.entity_id
_entity_poly.type
_entity_poly.pdbx_seq_one_letter_code
_entity_poly.pdbx_strand_id
1 'polypeptide(L)'
;MTFGARTWALAAAALIGGLEGASAQTAEHAAAVKAVFDKSPVRAGACAPVSEDFMGWPASLVQRCEYAQGSAQGVAQNVAYVLDVKPETMAKWIETGCAAHMSGVSACFDRMLKCAVEKSNATFVIGGNLAAERKGAVTNLFYRNGVVVAAPANGKAEAVSAAEQEKLARLPESAIEAMPGGGAVAFWHTQPFQFAVKAIDLGVPAEMNTLDRRQKWLEVIRLEMQAALKSDANRFLSGWMTAHPITLRTGECADDRDP
;
A
#
# COMPACT_ATOMS: atom_id res chain seq x y z
N MET A 1 -35.17 -44.95 -59.45
CA MET A 1 -34.67 -43.56 -59.48
C MET A 1 -34.51 -43.10 -58.05
N THR A 2 -33.27 -43.05 -57.58
CA THR A 2 -32.84 -42.63 -56.24
C THR A 2 -32.50 -41.15 -56.23
N PHE A 3 -33.19 -40.38 -55.39
CA PHE A 3 -32.83 -39.03 -54.94
C PHE A 3 -33.44 -38.92 -53.53
N GLY A 4 -32.81 -38.49 -52.45
CA GLY A 4 -31.49 -37.92 -52.18
C GLY A 4 -31.63 -37.30 -50.80
N ALA A 5 -30.90 -37.83 -49.81
CA ALA A 5 -30.93 -37.36 -48.42
C ALA A 5 -30.28 -35.97 -48.29
N ARG A 6 -30.92 -35.05 -47.55
CA ARG A 6 -30.26 -33.89 -46.94
C ARG A 6 -30.84 -33.59 -45.56
N THR A 7 -30.19 -34.15 -44.55
CA THR A 7 -30.25 -33.74 -43.15
C THR A 7 -29.70 -32.32 -43.02
N TRP A 8 -30.52 -31.41 -42.49
CA TRP A 8 -30.09 -30.07 -42.10
C TRP A 8 -29.41 -30.16 -40.73
N ALA A 9 -28.08 -30.07 -40.72
CA ALA A 9 -27.31 -29.84 -39.50
C ALA A 9 -27.30 -28.33 -39.22
N LEU A 10 -28.01 -27.90 -38.18
CA LEU A 10 -27.85 -26.56 -37.60
C LEU A 10 -26.56 -26.56 -36.77
N ALA A 11 -25.52 -25.93 -37.31
CA ALA A 11 -24.31 -25.62 -36.58
C ALA A 11 -24.59 -24.47 -35.59
N ALA A 12 -24.52 -24.77 -34.29
CA ALA A 12 -24.44 -23.75 -33.26
C ALA A 12 -23.07 -23.08 -33.34
N ALA A 13 -23.03 -21.85 -33.85
CA ALA A 13 -21.86 -21.00 -33.76
C ALA A 13 -21.67 -20.58 -32.29
N ALA A 14 -20.68 -21.18 -31.62
CA ALA A 14 -20.21 -20.69 -30.33
C ALA A 14 -19.54 -19.33 -30.53
N LEU A 15 -20.23 -18.27 -30.10
CA LEU A 15 -19.65 -16.94 -29.92
C LEU A 15 -18.65 -17.02 -28.77
N ILE A 16 -17.38 -17.28 -29.09
CA ILE A 16 -16.25 -16.98 -28.20
C ILE A 16 -15.97 -15.48 -28.37
N GLY A 17 -16.81 -14.65 -27.73
CA GLY A 17 -16.59 -13.22 -27.57
C GLY A 17 -15.76 -13.00 -26.31
N GLY A 18 -14.61 -12.36 -26.48
CA GLY A 18 -13.54 -12.21 -25.48
C GLY A 18 -14.01 -11.84 -24.08
N LEU A 19 -13.73 -12.74 -23.14
CA LEU A 19 -13.27 -12.34 -21.82
C LEU A 19 -11.86 -11.76 -22.05
N GLU A 20 -11.75 -10.44 -22.13
CA GLU A 20 -10.46 -9.77 -21.93
C GLU A 20 -9.93 -10.25 -20.58
N GLY A 21 -8.94 -11.12 -20.66
CA GLY A 21 -8.46 -11.90 -19.53
C GLY A 21 -8.06 -10.97 -18.41
N ALA A 22 -8.55 -11.26 -17.21
CA ALA A 22 -7.75 -11.03 -16.02
C ALA A 22 -6.35 -11.56 -16.36
N SER A 23 -5.37 -10.67 -16.53
CA SER A 23 -3.99 -11.08 -16.72
C SER A 23 -3.66 -12.00 -15.54
N ALA A 24 -3.45 -13.28 -15.85
CA ALA A 24 -3.04 -14.23 -14.84
C ALA A 24 -1.75 -13.68 -14.25
N GLN A 25 -1.72 -13.56 -12.92
CA GLN A 25 -0.53 -13.09 -12.25
C GLN A 25 0.66 -13.97 -12.64
N THR A 26 1.78 -13.36 -12.99
CA THR A 26 2.97 -14.16 -13.28
C THR A 26 3.66 -14.56 -11.98
N ALA A 27 4.13 -15.80 -11.93
CA ALA A 27 4.90 -16.29 -10.78
C ALA A 27 6.19 -15.46 -10.59
N GLU A 28 6.75 -14.90 -11.67
CA GLU A 28 7.92 -14.03 -11.60
C GLU A 28 7.63 -12.73 -10.83
N HIS A 29 6.47 -12.12 -11.05
CA HIS A 29 6.07 -10.89 -10.36
C HIS A 29 5.86 -11.12 -8.85
N ALA A 30 5.18 -12.21 -8.47
CA ALA A 30 5.05 -12.59 -7.06
C ALA A 30 6.41 -12.85 -6.42
N ALA A 31 7.33 -13.53 -7.12
CA ALA A 31 8.69 -13.77 -6.65
C ALA A 31 9.50 -12.46 -6.49
N ALA A 32 9.34 -11.50 -7.42
CA ALA A 32 9.98 -10.20 -7.34
C ALA A 32 9.51 -9.40 -6.12
N VAL A 33 8.19 -9.38 -5.85
CA VAL A 33 7.64 -8.77 -4.63
C VAL A 33 8.17 -9.47 -3.38
N LYS A 34 8.20 -10.81 -3.38
CA LYS A 34 8.76 -11.57 -2.26
C LYS A 34 10.21 -11.18 -2.00
N ALA A 35 11.05 -11.08 -3.02
CA ALA A 35 12.44 -10.68 -2.89
C ALA A 35 12.60 -9.25 -2.32
N VAL A 36 11.65 -8.36 -2.60
CA VAL A 36 11.57 -7.02 -1.98
C VAL A 36 11.16 -7.11 -0.51
N PHE A 37 10.14 -7.91 -0.19
CA PHE A 37 9.70 -8.09 1.20
C PHE A 37 10.79 -8.69 2.08
N ASP A 38 11.51 -9.69 1.58
CA ASP A 38 12.62 -10.34 2.30
C ASP A 38 13.79 -9.37 2.58
N LYS A 39 13.88 -8.24 1.84
CA LYS A 39 14.88 -7.18 2.05
C LYS A 39 14.38 -6.00 2.89
N SER A 40 13.08 -5.89 3.13
CA SER A 40 12.52 -4.80 3.94
C SER A 40 13.04 -4.94 5.37
N PRO A 41 13.69 -3.91 5.97
CA PRO A 41 14.21 -4.01 7.33
C PRO A 41 13.14 -4.39 8.35
N VAL A 42 11.91 -3.92 8.15
CA VAL A 42 10.79 -4.23 9.04
C VAL A 42 10.39 -5.69 8.93
N ARG A 43 10.20 -6.20 7.71
CA ARG A 43 9.75 -7.57 7.47
C ARG A 43 10.85 -8.61 7.69
N ALA A 44 12.11 -8.22 7.53
CA ALA A 44 13.29 -9.02 7.89
C ALA A 44 13.58 -9.02 9.40
N GLY A 45 12.90 -8.14 10.16
CA GLY A 45 12.93 -8.14 11.62
C GLY A 45 12.18 -9.32 12.25
N ALA A 46 12.07 -9.31 13.57
CA ALA A 46 11.29 -10.28 14.32
C ALA A 46 9.80 -9.93 14.24
N CYS A 47 9.13 -10.43 13.20
CA CYS A 47 7.69 -10.28 13.00
C CYS A 47 6.91 -11.48 13.54
N ALA A 48 5.89 -11.22 14.35
CA ALA A 48 4.94 -12.22 14.85
C ALA A 48 3.49 -11.75 14.62
N PRO A 49 2.54 -12.65 14.31
CA PRO A 49 1.12 -12.32 14.31
C PRO A 49 0.69 -11.77 15.67
N VAL A 50 -0.23 -10.81 15.67
CA VAL A 50 -0.85 -10.34 16.92
C VAL A 50 -1.95 -11.30 17.37
N SER A 51 -2.17 -11.40 18.69
CA SER A 51 -3.16 -12.32 19.27
C SER A 51 -4.59 -11.78 19.28
N GLU A 52 -4.76 -10.47 19.11
CA GLU A 52 -6.03 -9.76 19.23
C GLU A 52 -6.15 -8.69 18.16
N ASP A 53 -7.39 -8.31 17.85
CA ASP A 53 -7.67 -7.23 16.91
C ASP A 53 -6.97 -5.94 17.35
N PHE A 54 -6.35 -5.27 16.40
CA PHE A 54 -5.50 -4.12 16.66
C PHE A 54 -6.08 -2.88 16.01
N MET A 55 -6.64 -1.96 16.81
CA MET A 55 -7.11 -0.66 16.33
C MET A 55 -8.11 -0.76 15.15
N GLY A 56 -9.05 -1.72 15.22
CA GLY A 56 -10.04 -1.96 14.17
C GLY A 56 -9.55 -2.82 12.99
N TRP A 57 -8.34 -3.38 13.09
CA TRP A 57 -7.81 -4.37 12.16
C TRP A 57 -7.93 -5.79 12.72
N PRO A 58 -8.42 -6.76 11.93
CA PRO A 58 -8.45 -8.16 12.33
C PRO A 58 -7.05 -8.69 12.66
N ALA A 59 -6.91 -9.38 13.79
CA ALA A 59 -5.63 -9.94 14.27
C ALA A 59 -4.89 -10.75 13.20
N SER A 60 -5.66 -11.53 12.41
CA SER A 60 -5.14 -12.39 11.34
C SER A 60 -4.45 -11.64 10.19
N LEU A 61 -4.61 -10.32 10.12
CA LEU A 61 -4.01 -9.48 9.08
C LEU A 61 -2.84 -8.63 9.61
N VAL A 62 -2.54 -8.69 10.91
CA VAL A 62 -1.58 -7.79 11.54
C VAL A 62 -0.40 -8.56 12.10
N GLN A 63 0.79 -8.08 11.80
CA GLN A 63 2.04 -8.55 12.38
C GLN A 63 2.66 -7.43 13.22
N ARG A 64 3.13 -7.78 14.41
CA ARG A 64 4.00 -6.93 15.21
C ARG A 64 5.44 -7.28 14.87
N CYS A 65 6.20 -6.30 14.43
CA CYS A 65 7.59 -6.44 14.02
C CYS A 65 8.50 -5.61 14.91
N GLU A 66 9.50 -6.27 15.50
CA GLU A 66 10.66 -5.61 16.11
C GLU A 66 11.83 -5.66 15.13
N TYR A 67 12.42 -4.51 14.83
CA TYR A 67 13.49 -4.44 13.85
C TYR A 67 14.53 -3.37 14.19
N ALA A 68 15.75 -3.64 13.75
CA ALA A 68 16.89 -2.74 13.89
C ALA A 68 17.07 -1.93 12.60
N GLN A 69 17.29 -0.63 12.72
CA GLN A 69 17.64 0.23 11.59
C GLN A 69 18.65 1.30 12.00
N GLY A 70 19.65 1.53 11.16
CA GLY A 70 20.76 2.46 11.41
C GLY A 70 22.10 1.92 10.94
N SER A 71 23.14 2.75 11.04
CA SER A 71 24.51 2.35 10.78
C SER A 71 25.11 1.66 12.02
N ALA A 72 26.26 1.00 11.83
CA ALA A 72 26.97 0.29 12.90
C ALA A 72 27.31 1.15 14.13
N GLN A 73 27.30 2.49 13.99
CA GLN A 73 27.57 3.45 15.07
C GLN A 73 26.30 3.87 15.86
N GLY A 74 25.11 3.38 15.48
CA GLY A 74 23.85 3.74 16.15
C GLY A 74 22.65 3.00 15.58
N VAL A 75 22.54 1.70 15.87
CA VAL A 75 21.38 0.88 15.49
C VAL A 75 20.22 1.16 16.45
N ALA A 76 19.13 1.76 15.96
CA ALA A 76 17.92 1.97 16.73
C ALA A 76 17.02 0.73 16.66
N GLN A 77 16.43 0.35 17.80
CA GLN A 77 15.40 -0.69 17.87
C GLN A 77 14.03 -0.04 17.66
N ASN A 78 13.24 -0.62 16.77
CA ASN A 78 11.97 -0.07 16.33
C ASN A 78 10.85 -1.09 16.43
N VAL A 79 9.64 -0.61 16.70
CA VAL A 79 8.42 -1.42 16.77
C VAL A 79 7.41 -0.87 15.77
N ALA A 80 6.94 -1.74 14.88
CA ALA A 80 5.87 -1.44 13.94
C ALA A 80 4.83 -2.56 13.92
N TYR A 81 3.56 -2.17 13.82
CA TYR A 81 2.45 -3.05 13.50
C TYR A 81 2.17 -2.89 12.01
N VAL A 82 2.36 -3.95 11.23
CA VAL A 82 2.28 -3.93 9.77
C VAL A 82 1.16 -4.82 9.28
N LEU A 83 0.62 -4.46 8.12
CA LEU A 83 -0.33 -5.30 7.41
C LEU A 83 0.39 -6.46 6.73
N ASP A 84 -0.09 -7.68 6.95
CA ASP A 84 0.40 -8.91 6.31
C ASP A 84 -0.14 -9.03 4.88
N VAL A 85 0.31 -8.13 4.01
CA VAL A 85 0.09 -8.20 2.56
C VAL A 85 0.93 -9.34 2.00
N LYS A 86 0.32 -10.28 1.28
CA LYS A 86 1.04 -11.37 0.62
C LYS A 86 1.71 -10.89 -0.68
N PRO A 87 2.87 -11.45 -1.07
CA PRO A 87 3.53 -11.09 -2.33
C PRO A 87 2.61 -11.20 -3.54
N GLU A 88 1.78 -12.24 -3.58
CA GLU A 88 0.79 -12.48 -4.62
C GLU A 88 -0.26 -11.36 -4.63
N THR A 89 -0.76 -10.94 -3.47
CA THR A 89 -1.73 -9.84 -3.41
C THR A 89 -1.15 -8.54 -3.96
N MET A 90 0.07 -8.17 -3.55
CA MET A 90 0.70 -6.93 -4.02
C MET A 90 1.08 -6.99 -5.50
N ALA A 91 1.60 -8.12 -5.99
CA ALA A 91 1.88 -8.29 -7.42
C ALA A 91 0.60 -8.14 -8.25
N LYS A 92 -0.53 -8.70 -7.78
CA LYS A 92 -1.81 -8.61 -8.48
C LYS A 92 -2.34 -7.19 -8.52
N TRP A 93 -2.20 -6.43 -7.43
CA TRP A 93 -2.54 -5.01 -7.41
C TRP A 93 -1.74 -4.22 -8.44
N ILE A 94 -0.42 -4.46 -8.52
CA ILE A 94 0.46 -3.77 -9.47
C ILE A 94 0.09 -4.12 -10.91
N GLU A 95 -0.08 -5.40 -11.23
CA GLU A 95 -0.45 -5.84 -12.58
C GLU A 95 -1.80 -5.23 -13.02
N THR A 96 -2.80 -5.28 -12.13
CA THR A 96 -4.12 -4.71 -12.39
C THR A 96 -4.04 -3.20 -12.58
N GLY A 97 -3.27 -2.49 -11.75
CA GLY A 97 -3.03 -1.05 -11.90
C GLY A 97 -2.31 -0.71 -13.21
N CYS A 98 -1.27 -1.48 -13.58
CA CYS A 98 -0.52 -1.30 -14.82
C CYS A 98 -1.40 -1.51 -16.06
N ALA A 99 -2.21 -2.58 -16.07
CA ALA A 99 -3.15 -2.84 -17.16
C ALA A 99 -4.17 -1.71 -17.32
N ALA A 100 -4.71 -1.19 -16.21
CA ALA A 100 -5.74 -0.17 -16.22
C ALA A 100 -5.24 1.24 -16.57
N HIS A 101 -4.08 1.65 -16.04
CA HIS A 101 -3.65 3.06 -16.07
C HIS A 101 -2.39 3.31 -16.91
N MET A 102 -1.63 2.26 -17.23
CA MET A 102 -0.31 2.36 -17.87
C MET A 102 -0.18 1.38 -19.05
N SER A 103 -1.29 1.11 -19.74
CA SER A 103 -1.30 0.25 -20.90
C SER A 103 -0.29 0.72 -21.96
N GLY A 104 0.47 -0.23 -22.50
CA GLY A 104 1.56 0.02 -23.46
C GLY A 104 2.89 0.46 -22.84
N VAL A 105 3.00 0.64 -21.52
CA VAL A 105 4.26 0.97 -20.86
C VAL A 105 5.00 -0.32 -20.47
N SER A 106 6.09 -0.60 -21.19
CA SER A 106 6.99 -1.70 -20.83
C SER A 106 7.62 -1.48 -19.45
N ALA A 107 7.84 -2.57 -18.71
CA ALA A 107 8.37 -2.54 -17.35
C ALA A 107 7.54 -1.72 -16.34
N CYS A 108 6.23 -1.53 -16.57
CA CYS A 108 5.36 -0.86 -15.60
C CYS A 108 5.43 -1.54 -14.22
N PHE A 109 5.40 -2.87 -14.18
CA PHE A 109 5.47 -3.63 -12.94
C PHE A 109 6.72 -3.29 -12.13
N ASP A 110 7.90 -3.39 -12.74
CA ASP A 110 9.19 -3.12 -12.08
C ASP A 110 9.27 -1.69 -11.56
N ARG A 111 8.72 -0.72 -12.31
CA ARG A 111 8.66 0.69 -11.89
C ARG A 111 7.77 0.85 -10.67
N MET A 112 6.57 0.28 -10.67
CA MET A 112 5.66 0.39 -9.52
C MET A 112 6.22 -0.32 -8.29
N LEU A 113 6.85 -1.47 -8.46
CA LEU A 113 7.50 -2.18 -7.37
C LEU A 113 8.67 -1.36 -6.80
N LYS A 114 9.51 -0.77 -7.66
CA LYS A 114 10.57 0.17 -7.24
C LYS A 114 9.99 1.34 -6.43
N CYS A 115 8.92 1.97 -6.91
CA CYS A 115 8.29 3.09 -6.21
C CYS A 115 7.71 2.68 -4.85
N ALA A 116 7.12 1.49 -4.73
CA ALA A 116 6.65 1.00 -3.43
C ALA A 116 7.81 0.85 -2.42
N VAL A 117 8.99 0.44 -2.89
CA VAL A 117 10.21 0.32 -2.05
C VAL A 117 10.72 1.68 -1.61
N GLU A 118 10.96 2.60 -2.54
CA GLU A 118 11.56 3.91 -2.24
C GLU A 118 10.76 4.70 -1.19
N LYS A 119 9.45 4.46 -1.12
CA LYS A 119 8.53 5.25 -0.32
C LYS A 119 8.22 4.66 1.06
N SER A 120 8.03 3.35 1.13
CA SER A 120 7.58 2.68 2.37
C SER A 120 8.30 1.36 2.65
N ASN A 121 9.38 1.06 1.91
CA ASN A 121 9.98 -0.28 1.88
C ASN A 121 8.93 -1.35 1.58
N ALA A 122 7.97 -1.04 0.71
CA ALA A 122 6.83 -1.89 0.37
C ALA A 122 6.08 -2.41 1.63
N THR A 123 5.92 -1.55 2.64
CA THR A 123 5.34 -1.92 3.94
C THR A 123 4.21 -0.97 4.31
N PHE A 124 3.01 -1.52 4.53
CA PHE A 124 1.88 -0.77 5.05
C PHE A 124 1.89 -0.84 6.58
N VAL A 125 2.19 0.28 7.24
CA VAL A 125 2.30 0.37 8.70
C VAL A 125 0.96 0.83 9.29
N ILE A 126 0.33 -0.05 10.07
CA ILE A 126 -0.93 0.22 10.77
C ILE A 126 -0.72 1.11 12.00
N GLY A 127 0.40 0.92 12.69
CA GLY A 127 0.75 1.63 13.91
C GLY A 127 2.24 1.52 14.23
N GLY A 128 2.81 2.52 14.89
CA GLY A 128 4.19 2.47 15.39
C GLY A 128 5.19 3.16 14.48
N ASN A 129 6.46 2.85 14.66
CA ASN A 129 7.58 3.59 14.08
C ASN A 129 8.13 2.85 12.85
N LEU A 130 8.12 3.51 11.68
CA LEU A 130 8.88 3.11 10.51
C LEU A 130 10.02 4.10 10.32
N ALA A 131 11.17 3.81 10.92
CA ALA A 131 12.32 4.68 10.85
C ALA A 131 12.76 4.87 9.39
N ALA A 132 13.17 6.09 9.04
CA ALA A 132 13.62 6.40 7.69
C ALA A 132 14.91 7.22 7.73
N GLU A 133 15.82 6.93 6.81
CA GLU A 133 17.02 7.73 6.62
C GLU A 133 16.67 9.04 5.91
N ARG A 134 16.98 10.17 6.54
CA ARG A 134 16.76 11.52 6.02
C ARG A 134 18.01 12.36 6.27
N LYS A 135 18.58 12.92 5.19
CA LYS A 135 19.78 13.77 5.24
C LYS A 135 20.96 13.10 6.00
N GLY A 136 21.14 11.79 5.81
CA GLY A 136 22.23 11.01 6.43
C GLY A 136 22.00 10.64 7.90
N ALA A 137 20.79 10.84 8.44
CA ALA A 137 20.42 10.41 9.79
C ALA A 137 19.14 9.57 9.76
N VAL A 138 19.07 8.53 10.58
CA VAL A 138 17.83 7.78 10.80
C VAL A 138 16.92 8.61 11.71
N THR A 139 15.69 8.84 11.26
CA THR A 139 14.67 9.60 11.97
C THR A 139 13.43 8.76 12.21
N ASN A 140 12.79 8.95 13.36
CA ASN A 140 11.54 8.27 13.67
C ASN A 140 10.40 8.81 12.81
N LEU A 141 9.59 7.92 12.24
CA LEU A 141 8.33 8.28 11.59
C LEU A 141 7.23 7.41 12.16
N PHE A 142 6.29 8.04 12.88
CA PHE A 142 5.17 7.34 13.49
C PHE A 142 3.99 7.31 12.52
N TYR A 143 3.39 6.13 12.38
CA TYR A 143 2.30 5.89 11.44
C TYR A 143 1.01 5.48 12.14
N ARG A 144 -0.10 5.84 11.50
CA ARG A 144 -1.43 5.26 11.75
C ARG A 144 -2.10 4.97 10.40
N ASN A 145 -2.53 3.73 10.19
CA ASN A 145 -3.17 3.26 8.95
C ASN A 145 -2.45 3.74 7.67
N GLY A 146 -1.12 3.62 7.61
CA GLY A 146 -0.31 3.97 6.45
C GLY A 146 0.02 5.46 6.30
N VAL A 147 -0.43 6.32 7.21
CA VAL A 147 -0.21 7.78 7.19
C VAL A 147 0.71 8.19 8.32
N VAL A 148 1.66 9.09 8.05
CA VAL A 148 2.51 9.69 9.10
C VAL A 148 1.65 10.57 9.99
N VAL A 149 1.75 10.38 11.30
CA VAL A 149 1.03 11.17 12.31
C VAL A 149 2.02 11.97 13.16
N ALA A 150 1.54 13.09 13.70
CA ALA A 150 2.30 13.82 14.68
C ALA A 150 2.48 12.98 15.95
N ALA A 151 3.72 12.89 16.42
CA ALA A 151 4.10 12.30 17.69
C ALA A 151 5.32 13.06 18.24
N PRO A 152 5.55 13.09 19.56
CA PRO A 152 6.62 13.91 20.17
C PRO A 152 8.03 13.67 19.63
N ALA A 153 8.33 12.44 19.19
CA ALA A 153 9.63 12.04 18.64
C ALA A 153 9.66 11.98 17.10
N ASN A 154 8.55 12.30 16.44
CA ASN A 154 8.44 12.23 14.98
C ASN A 154 9.41 13.21 14.30
N GLY A 155 10.15 12.73 13.29
CA GLY A 155 11.16 13.51 12.57
C GLY A 155 12.47 13.73 13.35
N LYS A 156 12.58 13.22 14.58
CA LYS A 156 13.81 13.33 15.38
C LYS A 156 14.66 12.06 15.28
N ALA A 157 15.96 12.22 15.50
CA ALA A 157 16.93 11.13 15.46
C ALA A 157 17.16 10.46 16.83
N GLU A 158 16.58 11.00 17.92
CA GLU A 158 16.74 10.38 19.23
C GLU A 158 16.05 9.00 19.27
N ALA A 159 16.71 8.04 19.92
CA ALA A 159 16.13 6.73 20.12
C ALA A 159 14.89 6.83 21.02
N VAL A 160 13.80 6.19 20.59
CA VAL A 160 12.58 6.05 21.37
C VAL A 160 12.54 4.64 21.96
N SER A 161 12.26 4.50 23.25
CA SER A 161 12.17 3.16 23.86
C SER A 161 11.05 2.34 23.21
N ALA A 162 11.23 1.01 23.14
CA ALA A 162 10.21 0.12 22.59
C ALA A 162 8.84 0.30 23.30
N ALA A 163 8.84 0.47 24.63
CA ALA A 163 7.62 0.72 25.40
C ALA A 163 6.88 2.00 25.00
N GLU A 164 7.60 3.08 24.70
CA GLU A 164 6.96 4.32 24.23
C GLU A 164 6.49 4.17 22.77
N GLN A 165 7.26 3.48 21.92
CA GLN A 165 6.81 3.18 20.56
C GLN A 165 5.53 2.34 20.54
N GLU A 166 5.40 1.36 21.44
CA GLU A 166 4.19 0.55 21.63
C GLU A 166 2.99 1.38 22.05
N LYS A 167 3.19 2.27 23.02
CA LYS A 167 2.15 3.18 23.49
C LYS A 167 1.67 4.09 22.36
N LEU A 168 2.60 4.68 21.59
CA LEU A 168 2.28 5.51 20.43
C LEU A 168 1.58 4.70 19.33
N ALA A 169 2.00 3.46 19.10
CA ALA A 169 1.36 2.54 18.14
C ALA A 169 -0.09 2.20 18.51
N ARG A 170 -0.51 2.40 19.75
CA ARG A 170 -1.88 2.17 20.27
C ARG A 170 -2.66 3.45 20.52
N LEU A 171 -2.10 4.62 20.16
CA LEU A 171 -2.79 5.90 20.28
C LEU A 171 -4.08 5.89 19.45
N PRO A 172 -5.26 6.15 20.05
CA PRO A 172 -6.53 6.15 19.32
C PRO A 172 -6.56 7.24 18.26
N GLU A 173 -7.33 7.03 17.20
CA GLU A 173 -7.48 7.98 16.10
C GLU A 173 -7.98 9.35 16.60
N SER A 174 -8.74 9.37 17.70
CA SER A 174 -9.22 10.57 18.38
C SER A 174 -8.15 11.40 19.08
N ALA A 175 -6.96 10.84 19.30
CA ALA A 175 -5.82 11.54 19.86
C ALA A 175 -4.78 11.96 18.80
N ILE A 176 -5.09 11.79 17.50
CA ILE A 176 -4.21 12.23 16.42
C ILE A 176 -4.38 13.73 16.17
N GLU A 177 -3.40 14.49 16.64
CA GLU A 177 -3.38 15.95 16.57
C GLU A 177 -3.13 16.48 15.15
N ALA A 178 -2.28 15.81 14.37
CA ALA A 178 -1.97 16.20 12.99
C ALA A 178 -1.45 15.03 12.14
N MET A 179 -1.49 15.21 10.82
CA MET A 179 -0.93 14.31 9.80
C MET A 179 0.10 15.06 8.96
N PRO A 180 1.39 15.06 9.35
CA PRO A 180 2.45 15.60 8.52
C PRO A 180 2.42 14.99 7.12
N GLY A 181 2.57 15.80 6.06
CA GLY A 181 2.46 15.34 4.67
C GLY A 181 1.04 15.29 4.12
N GLY A 182 0.07 15.94 4.79
CA GLY A 182 -1.27 16.15 4.25
C GLY A 182 -2.19 14.92 4.29
N GLY A 183 -1.75 13.83 4.90
CA GLY A 183 -2.51 12.58 4.96
C GLY A 183 -2.16 11.57 3.87
N ALA A 184 -1.06 11.76 3.13
CA ALA A 184 -0.63 10.79 2.12
C ALA A 184 -0.50 9.37 2.69
N VAL A 185 -1.08 8.38 2.00
CA VAL A 185 -0.92 6.97 2.32
C VAL A 185 0.44 6.50 1.78
N ALA A 186 1.44 6.44 2.65
CA ALA A 186 2.84 6.24 2.26
C ALA A 186 3.10 4.94 1.48
N PHE A 187 2.25 3.93 1.65
CA PHE A 187 2.37 2.67 0.91
C PHE A 187 2.34 2.86 -0.62
N TRP A 188 1.58 3.86 -1.10
CA TRP A 188 1.49 4.23 -2.53
C TRP A 188 1.64 5.73 -2.79
N HIS A 189 1.99 6.55 -1.78
CA HIS A 189 2.02 8.01 -1.83
C HIS A 189 0.73 8.70 -2.25
N THR A 190 -0.41 8.01 -2.15
CA THR A 190 -1.67 8.57 -2.59
C THR A 190 -2.15 9.65 -1.62
N GLN A 191 -2.22 10.88 -2.10
CA GLN A 191 -2.83 11.99 -1.37
C GLN A 191 -4.36 11.81 -1.29
N PRO A 192 -5.04 12.36 -0.26
CA PRO A 192 -6.49 12.26 -0.13
C PRO A 192 -7.24 12.72 -1.39
N PHE A 193 -6.83 13.85 -2.00
CA PHE A 193 -7.47 14.37 -3.20
C PHE A 193 -7.27 13.47 -4.43
N GLN A 194 -6.11 12.81 -4.55
CA GLN A 194 -5.83 11.86 -5.64
C GLN A 194 -6.70 10.61 -5.50
N PHE A 195 -6.87 10.14 -4.26
CA PHE A 195 -7.75 9.02 -3.93
C PHE A 195 -9.22 9.36 -4.17
N ALA A 196 -9.66 10.57 -3.81
CA ALA A 196 -11.05 11.02 -3.95
C ALA A 196 -11.57 10.90 -5.39
N VAL A 197 -10.73 11.09 -6.41
CA VAL A 197 -11.09 10.91 -7.82
C VAL A 197 -11.54 9.48 -8.13
N LYS A 198 -11.05 8.48 -7.39
CA LYS A 198 -11.41 7.05 -7.54
C LYS A 198 -12.49 6.59 -6.57
N ALA A 199 -12.92 7.45 -5.65
CA ALA A 199 -13.79 7.09 -4.52
C ALA A 199 -14.65 8.28 -4.07
N ILE A 200 -15.30 8.94 -5.04
CA ILE A 200 -16.14 10.14 -4.82
C ILE A 200 -17.26 9.83 -3.83
N ASP A 201 -17.74 8.59 -3.81
CA ASP A 201 -18.79 8.06 -2.94
C ASP A 201 -18.40 7.97 -1.46
N LEU A 202 -17.09 8.02 -1.12
CA LEU A 202 -16.62 7.80 0.26
C LEU A 202 -16.51 9.06 1.11
N GLY A 203 -16.78 10.24 0.54
CA GLY A 203 -16.71 11.51 1.26
C GLY A 203 -15.31 11.83 1.78
N VAL A 204 -14.29 11.55 0.96
CA VAL A 204 -12.88 11.79 1.30
C VAL A 204 -12.67 13.27 1.63
N PRO A 205 -12.15 13.62 2.82
CA PRO A 205 -11.95 15.03 3.15
C PRO A 205 -10.85 15.65 2.28
N ALA A 206 -11.08 16.87 1.80
CA ALA A 206 -10.12 17.60 0.98
C ALA A 206 -8.83 17.97 1.74
N GLU A 207 -8.92 18.15 3.06
CA GLU A 207 -7.82 18.55 3.94
C GLU A 207 -7.90 17.83 5.29
N MET A 208 -6.75 17.64 5.94
CA MET A 208 -6.62 16.93 7.24
C MET A 208 -6.49 17.89 8.44
N ASN A 209 -7.14 19.05 8.37
CA ASN A 209 -6.99 20.15 9.33
C ASN A 209 -7.87 20.04 10.59
N THR A 210 -8.97 19.28 10.55
CA THR A 210 -9.80 19.04 11.74
C THR A 210 -9.69 17.61 12.23
N LEU A 211 -10.01 17.39 13.51
CA LEU A 211 -10.00 16.06 14.12
C LEU A 211 -10.94 15.10 13.38
N ASP A 212 -12.18 15.52 13.12
CA ASP A 212 -13.18 14.68 12.45
C ASP A 212 -12.74 14.28 11.04
N ARG A 213 -12.11 15.20 10.29
CA ARG A 213 -11.59 14.90 8.95
C ARG A 213 -10.45 13.88 9.02
N ARG A 214 -9.54 14.02 9.99
CA ARG A 214 -8.45 13.06 10.22
C ARG A 214 -8.98 11.67 10.58
N GLN A 215 -9.91 11.58 11.53
CA GLN A 215 -10.52 10.31 11.89
C GLN A 215 -11.24 9.68 10.69
N LYS A 216 -12.03 10.48 9.95
CA LYS A 216 -12.73 10.00 8.77
C LYS A 216 -11.75 9.44 7.72
N TRP A 217 -10.63 10.12 7.51
CA TRP A 217 -9.63 9.65 6.58
C TRP A 217 -8.96 8.35 7.01
N LEU A 218 -8.57 8.23 8.29
CA LEU A 218 -8.01 6.99 8.83
C LEU A 218 -8.99 5.82 8.74
N GLU A 219 -10.28 6.07 8.97
CA GLU A 219 -11.36 5.09 8.78
C GLU A 219 -11.44 4.66 7.31
N VAL A 220 -11.51 5.62 6.37
CA VAL A 220 -11.57 5.33 4.93
C VAL A 220 -10.37 4.48 4.52
N ILE A 221 -9.15 4.82 4.94
CA ILE A 221 -7.96 4.04 4.60
C ILE A 221 -8.06 2.61 5.12
N ARG A 222 -8.47 2.44 6.37
CA ARG A 222 -8.61 1.10 6.97
C ARG A 222 -9.62 0.25 6.19
N LEU A 223 -10.80 0.79 5.92
CA LEU A 223 -11.86 0.07 5.21
C LEU A 223 -11.42 -0.27 3.77
N GLU A 224 -10.80 0.67 3.07
CA GLU A 224 -10.39 0.49 1.68
C GLU A 224 -9.22 -0.48 1.53
N MET A 225 -8.26 -0.47 2.46
CA MET A 225 -7.19 -1.47 2.47
C MET A 225 -7.71 -2.86 2.84
N GLN A 226 -8.67 -2.97 3.77
CA GLN A 226 -9.33 -4.25 4.05
C GLN A 226 -10.12 -4.79 2.86
N ALA A 227 -10.76 -3.90 2.08
CA ALA A 227 -11.42 -4.27 0.83
C ALA A 227 -10.41 -4.68 -0.24
N ALA A 228 -9.30 -3.94 -0.39
CA ALA A 228 -8.24 -4.23 -1.34
C ALA A 228 -7.61 -5.61 -1.11
N LEU A 229 -7.45 -6.05 0.14
CA LEU A 229 -6.93 -7.39 0.47
C LEU A 229 -7.81 -8.54 -0.04
N LYS A 230 -9.07 -8.26 -0.36
CA LYS A 230 -10.06 -9.22 -0.89
C LYS A 230 -10.30 -9.03 -2.40
N SER A 231 -9.47 -8.21 -3.05
CA SER A 231 -9.66 -7.76 -4.43
C SER A 231 -8.33 -7.79 -5.20
N ASP A 232 -8.42 -7.92 -6.52
CA ASP A 232 -7.28 -7.80 -7.43
C ASP A 232 -6.84 -6.34 -7.64
N ALA A 233 -7.66 -5.38 -7.19
CA ALA A 233 -7.40 -3.95 -7.35
C ALA A 233 -7.14 -3.25 -6.01
N ASN A 234 -6.25 -2.26 -6.05
CA ASN A 234 -6.00 -1.32 -4.95
C ASN A 234 -6.31 0.10 -5.42
N ARG A 235 -7.32 0.74 -4.82
CA ARG A 235 -7.77 2.09 -5.22
C ARG A 235 -6.75 3.19 -4.88
N PHE A 236 -5.93 3.01 -3.85
CA PHE A 236 -4.83 3.94 -3.54
C PHE A 236 -3.81 3.95 -4.67
N LEU A 237 -3.30 2.77 -5.05
CA LEU A 237 -2.40 2.63 -6.20
C LEU A 237 -3.02 3.22 -7.47
N SER A 238 -4.28 2.89 -7.75
CA SER A 238 -4.99 3.42 -8.92
C SER A 238 -5.11 4.94 -8.91
N GLY A 239 -5.38 5.55 -7.75
CA GLY A 239 -5.43 7.00 -7.57
C GLY A 239 -4.09 7.66 -7.86
N TRP A 240 -3.01 7.11 -7.30
CA TRP A 240 -1.66 7.62 -7.52
C TRP A 240 -1.19 7.47 -8.97
N MET A 241 -1.43 6.32 -9.61
CA MET A 241 -1.08 6.10 -11.02
C MET A 241 -1.84 7.04 -11.96
N THR A 242 -3.09 7.38 -11.64
CA THR A 242 -3.90 8.33 -12.42
C THR A 242 -3.44 9.77 -12.24
N ALA A 243 -2.90 10.12 -11.07
CA ALA A 243 -2.40 11.45 -10.80
C ALA A 243 -1.05 11.72 -11.50
N HIS A 244 -0.21 10.71 -11.68
CA HIS A 244 1.15 10.90 -12.20
C HIS A 244 1.48 10.11 -13.48
N PRO A 245 0.63 10.11 -14.52
CA PRO A 245 0.84 9.25 -15.70
C PRO A 245 2.12 9.60 -16.47
N ILE A 246 2.54 10.87 -16.46
CA ILE A 246 3.75 11.33 -17.16
C ILE A 246 5.02 10.90 -16.41
N THR A 247 5.13 11.24 -15.12
CA THR A 247 6.29 10.91 -14.26
C THR A 247 6.51 9.39 -14.19
N LEU A 248 5.44 8.60 -14.09
CA LEU A 248 5.58 7.14 -14.06
C LEU A 248 6.01 6.57 -15.42
N ARG A 249 5.68 7.24 -16.53
CA ARG A 249 6.13 6.86 -17.88
C ARG A 249 7.61 7.17 -18.10
N THR A 250 8.17 8.18 -17.44
CA THR A 250 9.61 8.48 -17.48
C THR A 250 10.43 7.55 -16.57
N GLY A 251 9.77 6.75 -15.71
CA GLY A 251 10.43 5.80 -14.81
C GLY A 251 10.83 6.40 -13.46
N GLU A 252 10.34 7.59 -13.16
CA GLU A 252 10.52 8.29 -11.89
C GLU A 252 9.35 8.01 -10.95
N CYS A 253 9.63 7.99 -9.65
CA CYS A 253 8.61 7.84 -8.61
C CYS A 253 8.21 9.23 -8.12
N ALA A 254 7.01 9.68 -8.51
CA ALA A 254 6.51 11.00 -8.15
C ALA A 254 6.60 11.26 -6.64
N ASP A 255 7.04 12.45 -6.27
CA ASP A 255 6.96 12.91 -4.89
C ASP A 255 5.54 13.38 -4.57
N ASP A 256 5.14 13.29 -3.32
CA ASP A 256 3.84 13.73 -2.81
C ASP A 256 3.62 15.26 -2.90
N ARG A 257 4.62 15.99 -3.43
CA ARG A 257 4.66 17.43 -3.65
C ARG A 257 4.56 17.83 -5.12
N ASP A 258 4.64 16.89 -6.07
CA ASP A 258 4.44 17.19 -7.48
C ASP A 258 2.96 16.94 -7.84
N PRO A 259 2.18 17.99 -8.17
CA PRO A 259 0.77 17.85 -8.54
C PRO A 259 0.56 17.10 -9.85
#